data_AF-A0A210Q286-F1
#
_entry.id   AF-A0A210Q286-F1
#
_cell.length_a   1.000
_cell.length_b   1.000
_cell.length_c   1.000
_cell.angle_alpha   90.00
_cell.angle_beta   90.00
_cell.angle_gamma   90.00
#
_symmetry.space_group_name_H-M   'P 1'
#
loop_
_entity.id
_entity.type
_entity.pdbx_description
1 polymer ?
#
loop_
_entity_poly.entity_id
_entity_poly.type
_entity_poly.pdbx_seq_one_letter_code
_entity_poly.pdbx_strand_id
1 'polypeptide(L)'
;MDQQCEDCEQRAPNLKRCGGCYQVFYCSRKCQKRNWKSKHRDACKKFQATHVTTISTSSDQISSIDLSKLALNDMNNNAMSKYKPVKDMRKALNEAKKVFPNYDILDDFRKISETFGSRRILVAYMSKEHPYPFRHCIYIQDKTNKEMMVAFYLDHDDPTPHFRWQEIIPGNYLCVKNPYIHFFMDGQAGFRIDEPEVITVLSF
;
A
#
# COMPACT_ATOMS: atom_id res chain seq x y z
N MET A 1 0.63 33.93 -1.81
CA MET A 1 -0.77 33.72 -2.24
C MET A 1 -1.32 32.60 -1.38
N ASP A 2 -2.38 32.88 -0.62
CA ASP A 2 -3.03 31.87 0.21
C ASP A 2 -3.56 30.75 -0.69
N GLN A 3 -2.97 29.56 -0.57
CA GLN A 3 -3.49 28.39 -1.26
C GLN A 3 -4.83 28.01 -0.62
N GLN A 4 -5.78 27.56 -1.44
CA GLN A 4 -7.10 27.14 -1.00
C GLN A 4 -7.35 25.69 -1.40
N CYS A 5 -8.22 25.02 -0.65
CA CYS A 5 -8.67 23.67 -0.99
C CYS A 5 -9.45 23.70 -2.32
N GLU A 6 -9.04 22.87 -3.29
CA GLU A 6 -9.66 22.81 -4.63
C GLU A 6 -11.11 22.25 -4.59
N ASP A 7 -11.52 21.67 -3.47
CA ASP A 7 -12.83 21.07 -3.26
C ASP A 7 -13.80 21.94 -2.45
N CYS A 8 -13.36 22.47 -1.31
CA CYS A 8 -14.21 23.23 -0.39
C CYS A 8 -13.84 24.71 -0.26
N GLU A 9 -12.83 25.16 -1.01
CA GLU A 9 -12.37 26.56 -1.10
C GLU A 9 -11.87 27.17 0.22
N GLN A 10 -11.81 26.38 1.29
CA GLN A 10 -11.24 26.80 2.56
C GLN A 10 -9.73 27.01 2.43
N ARG A 11 -9.26 28.17 2.90
CA ARG A 11 -7.84 28.45 3.11
C ARG A 11 -7.38 27.75 4.38
N ALA A 12 -6.23 27.10 4.30
CA ALA A 12 -5.58 26.51 5.46
C ALA A 12 -4.06 26.63 5.31
N PRO A 13 -3.31 26.80 6.40
CA PRO A 13 -1.85 26.95 6.33
C PRO A 13 -1.15 25.67 5.84
N ASN A 14 -1.75 24.50 6.03
CA ASN A 14 -1.13 23.19 5.78
C ASN A 14 -1.94 22.33 4.79
N LEU A 15 -2.18 22.84 3.59
CA LEU A 15 -2.89 22.07 2.56
C LEU A 15 -2.02 20.92 2.01
N LYS A 16 -2.64 19.75 1.84
CA LYS A 16 -2.02 18.55 1.25
C LYS A 16 -2.15 18.61 -0.28
N ARG A 17 -1.07 18.35 -1.01
CA ARG A 17 -1.11 18.24 -2.48
C ARG A 17 -1.77 16.94 -2.93
N CYS A 18 -2.34 16.95 -4.14
CA CYS A 18 -2.72 15.71 -4.82
C CYS A 18 -1.51 14.77 -4.94
N GLY A 19 -1.56 13.59 -4.32
CA GLY A 19 -0.46 12.60 -4.42
C GLY A 19 -0.23 12.00 -5.80
N GLY A 20 -1.07 12.32 -6.80
CA GLY A 20 -0.91 11.88 -8.17
C GLY A 20 -0.18 12.90 -9.06
N CYS A 21 -0.69 14.13 -9.14
CA CYS A 21 -0.17 15.16 -10.04
C CYS A 21 0.53 16.32 -9.33
N TYR A 22 0.37 16.45 -8.01
CA TYR A 22 0.89 17.55 -7.19
C TYR A 22 0.43 18.97 -7.56
N GLN A 23 -0.49 19.13 -8.53
CA GLN A 23 -0.91 20.44 -9.07
C GLN A 23 -1.99 21.16 -8.24
N VAL A 24 -2.76 20.44 -7.43
CA VAL A 24 -3.88 21.00 -6.65
C VAL A 24 -3.75 20.65 -5.17
N PHE A 25 -4.38 21.46 -4.32
CA PHE A 25 -4.26 21.42 -2.87
C PHE A 25 -5.59 21.06 -2.20
N TYR A 26 -5.52 20.37 -1.06
CA TYR A 26 -6.68 19.92 -0.31
C TYR A 26 -6.46 20.07 1.19
N CYS A 27 -7.48 20.53 1.92
CA CYS A 27 -7.42 20.59 3.38
C CYS A 27 -7.53 19.19 4.03
N SER A 28 -8.06 18.21 3.31
CA SER A 28 -8.23 16.84 3.78
C SER A 28 -8.28 15.82 2.64
N ARG A 29 -8.02 14.55 2.94
CA ARG A 29 -8.23 13.45 1.99
C ARG A 29 -9.70 13.32 1.57
N LYS A 30 -10.65 13.63 2.45
CA LYS A 30 -12.09 13.68 2.12
C LYS A 30 -12.36 14.67 0.99
N CYS A 31 -11.80 15.87 1.09
CA CYS A 31 -11.88 16.89 0.04
C CYS A 31 -11.23 16.42 -1.27
N GLN A 32 -10.05 15.77 -1.18
CA GLN A 32 -9.42 15.17 -2.35
C GLN A 32 -10.30 14.09 -3.02
N LYS A 33 -10.90 13.18 -2.25
CA LYS A 33 -11.76 12.10 -2.79
C LYS A 33 -13.03 12.66 -3.45
N ARG A 34 -13.66 13.66 -2.83
CA ARG A 34 -14.86 14.31 -3.38
C ARG A 34 -14.53 14.99 -4.71
N ASN A 35 -13.46 15.79 -4.74
CA ASN A 35 -12.99 16.44 -5.96
C ASN A 35 -12.49 15.43 -7.01
N TRP A 36 -11.81 14.36 -6.60
CA TRP A 36 -11.39 13.28 -7.50
C TRP A 36 -12.58 12.71 -8.27
N LYS A 37 -13.69 12.41 -7.59
CA LYS A 37 -14.90 11.89 -8.23
C LYS A 37 -15.64 12.93 -9.06
N SER A 38 -15.61 14.21 -8.67
CA SER A 38 -16.40 15.24 -9.34
C SER A 38 -15.71 15.89 -10.53
N LYS A 39 -14.42 16.22 -10.46
CA LYS A 39 -13.74 17.00 -11.52
C LYS A 39 -12.23 16.74 -11.69
N HIS A 40 -11.51 16.26 -10.66
CA HIS A 40 -10.05 16.21 -10.72
C HIS A 40 -9.47 14.97 -11.43
N ARG A 41 -10.19 13.84 -11.53
CA ARG A 41 -9.62 12.57 -12.05
C ARG A 41 -8.98 12.71 -13.45
N ASP A 42 -9.67 13.34 -14.38
CA ASP A 42 -9.18 13.47 -15.77
C ASP A 42 -8.10 14.54 -15.89
N ALA A 43 -8.22 15.64 -15.15
CA ALA A 43 -7.17 16.65 -15.06
C ALA A 43 -5.88 16.07 -14.47
N CYS A 44 -5.98 15.23 -13.43
CA CYS A 44 -4.83 14.59 -12.79
C CYS A 44 -4.02 13.75 -13.79
N LYS A 45 -4.69 12.98 -14.66
CA LYS A 45 -4.02 12.18 -15.69
C LYS A 45 -3.28 13.06 -16.72
N LYS A 46 -3.89 14.18 -17.13
CA LYS A 46 -3.26 15.14 -18.06
C LYS A 46 -2.00 15.76 -17.46
N PHE A 47 -2.04 16.11 -16.18
CA PHE A 47 -0.89 16.65 -15.45
C PHE A 47 0.21 15.61 -15.22
N GLN A 48 -0.14 14.33 -15.05
CA GLN A 48 0.84 13.25 -14.97
C GLN A 48 1.55 13.01 -16.30
N ALA A 49 0.82 13.09 -17.43
CA ALA A 49 1.40 12.92 -18.76
C ALA A 49 2.37 14.04 -19.14
N THR A 50 2.13 15.28 -18.68
CA THR A 50 3.00 16.43 -18.95
C THR A 50 4.30 16.41 -18.14
N HIS A 51 4.38 15.65 -17.05
CA HIS A 51 5.61 15.50 -16.26
C HIS A 51 6.62 14.51 -16.87
N VAL A 52 6.23 13.74 -17.89
CA VAL A 52 7.11 12.78 -18.58
C VAL A 52 7.93 13.44 -19.71
N THR A 53 7.49 14.60 -20.21
CA THR A 53 8.08 15.23 -21.41
C THR A 53 9.25 16.18 -21.12
N THR A 54 9.65 16.37 -19.86
CA THR A 54 10.77 17.27 -19.50
C THR A 54 12.01 16.51 -19.03
N ILE A 55 12.39 15.46 -19.76
CA ILE A 55 13.77 14.96 -19.78
C ILE A 55 14.21 14.95 -21.25
N SER A 56 14.53 16.13 -21.76
CA SER A 56 15.33 16.29 -22.97
C SER A 56 16.77 16.51 -22.57
N THR A 57 17.53 15.41 -22.49
CA THR A 57 18.99 15.44 -22.72
C THR A 57 19.31 14.35 -23.74
N SER A 58 19.54 14.82 -24.98
CA SER A 58 20.34 14.22 -26.06
C SER A 58 20.15 12.73 -26.37
N SER A 59 19.57 12.50 -27.54
CA SER A 59 19.78 11.37 -28.44
C SER A 59 21.23 10.87 -28.44
N ASP A 60 21.45 9.63 -28.00
CA ASP A 60 21.94 8.52 -28.83
C ASP A 60 22.30 7.32 -27.93
N GLN A 61 22.05 6.11 -28.41
CA GLN A 61 22.36 4.80 -27.82
C GLN A 61 21.32 4.17 -26.87
N ILE A 62 20.19 3.71 -27.43
CA ILE A 62 19.46 2.54 -26.89
C ILE A 62 19.93 1.32 -27.68
N SER A 63 20.73 0.45 -27.06
CA SER A 63 20.89 -0.94 -27.49
C SER A 63 20.59 -1.87 -26.32
N SER A 64 19.44 -2.55 -26.42
CA SER A 64 19.06 -3.78 -25.71
C SER A 64 19.25 -3.80 -24.18
N ILE A 65 18.25 -3.34 -23.44
CA ILE A 65 18.03 -3.84 -22.07
C ILE A 65 17.03 -5.00 -22.17
N ASP A 66 17.58 -6.20 -22.08
CA ASP A 66 16.83 -7.45 -21.98
C ASP A 66 16.16 -7.53 -20.60
N LEU A 67 14.84 -7.39 -20.58
CA LEU A 67 13.97 -7.48 -19.40
C LEU A 67 14.00 -8.87 -18.71
N SER A 68 14.74 -9.84 -19.24
CA SER A 68 14.98 -11.14 -18.60
C SER A 68 16.03 -11.10 -17.47
N LYS A 69 16.81 -10.03 -17.33
CA LYS A 69 17.92 -9.93 -16.34
C LYS A 69 17.59 -9.20 -15.04
N LEU A 70 16.35 -8.77 -14.81
CA LEU A 70 15.91 -8.17 -13.54
C LEU A 70 15.37 -9.20 -12.53
N ALA A 71 15.55 -10.50 -12.79
CA ALA A 71 15.26 -11.57 -11.86
C ALA A 71 16.53 -12.36 -11.55
N LEU A 72 16.73 -12.62 -10.25
CA LEU A 72 17.76 -13.49 -9.65
C LEU A 72 19.13 -12.85 -9.53
N ASN A 73 19.35 -12.09 -8.46
CA ASN A 73 20.61 -12.10 -7.72
C ASN A 73 20.42 -11.44 -6.35
N ASP A 74 19.92 -12.23 -5.41
CA ASP A 74 20.28 -12.14 -3.99
C ASP A 74 20.12 -13.53 -3.37
N MET A 75 20.82 -14.50 -3.96
CA MET A 75 21.11 -15.80 -3.35
C MET A 75 22.58 -15.82 -2.96
N ASN A 76 22.99 -15.02 -1.97
CA ASN A 76 24.05 -15.42 -1.06
C ASN A 76 24.10 -14.52 0.18
N ASN A 77 23.27 -14.82 1.17
CA ASN A 77 23.67 -14.56 2.55
C ASN A 77 23.16 -15.71 3.41
N ASN A 78 24.13 -16.48 3.90
CA ASN A 78 23.98 -17.58 4.82
C ASN A 78 23.50 -17.06 6.19
N ALA A 79 22.21 -16.74 6.27
CA ALA A 79 21.48 -16.40 7.49
C ALA A 79 20.15 -17.18 7.54
N MET A 80 20.19 -18.46 7.15
CA MET A 80 19.10 -19.42 7.31
C MET A 80 19.07 -19.95 8.76
N SER A 81 18.88 -19.09 9.75
CA SER A 81 19.01 -19.52 11.17
C SER A 81 18.06 -18.86 12.18
N LYS A 82 16.99 -18.14 11.76
CA LYS A 82 16.07 -17.55 12.76
C LYS A 82 14.58 -17.44 12.44
N TYR A 83 14.14 -17.83 11.24
CA TYR A 83 12.76 -17.58 10.82
C TYR A 83 11.83 -18.76 11.19
N LYS A 84 10.76 -18.46 11.94
CA LYS A 84 9.68 -19.43 12.18
C LYS A 84 8.85 -19.51 10.89
N PRO A 85 8.76 -20.67 10.22
CA PRO A 85 7.87 -20.84 9.07
C PRO A 85 6.44 -20.48 9.46
N VAL A 86 5.71 -19.86 8.54
CA VAL A 86 4.31 -19.46 8.77
C VAL A 86 3.51 -20.67 9.27
N LYS A 87 2.94 -20.55 10.48
CA LYS A 87 1.98 -21.52 11.03
C LYS A 87 0.84 -21.70 10.02
N ASP A 88 0.33 -22.92 9.87
CA ASP A 88 -0.76 -23.28 8.94
C ASP A 88 -1.78 -22.13 8.72
N MET A 89 -1.72 -21.50 7.53
CA MET A 89 -2.61 -20.38 7.17
C MET A 89 -4.06 -20.82 6.97
N ARG A 90 -4.34 -22.14 6.93
CA ARG A 90 -5.67 -22.68 6.63
C ARG A 90 -6.76 -22.12 7.54
N LYS A 91 -6.49 -21.96 8.84
CA LYS A 91 -7.46 -21.37 9.78
C LYS A 91 -7.79 -19.93 9.39
N ALA A 92 -6.77 -19.10 9.14
CA ALA A 92 -6.93 -17.71 8.72
C ALA A 92 -7.67 -17.58 7.38
N LEU A 93 -7.33 -18.42 6.40
CA LEU A 93 -7.99 -18.43 5.09
C LEU A 93 -9.46 -18.85 5.19
N ASN A 94 -9.78 -19.83 6.03
CA ASN A 94 -11.16 -20.25 6.25
C ASN A 94 -11.99 -19.16 6.94
N GLU A 95 -11.45 -18.48 7.95
CA GLU A 95 -12.14 -17.33 8.55
C GLU A 95 -12.28 -16.17 7.57
N ALA A 96 -11.25 -15.85 6.79
CA ALA A 96 -11.32 -14.79 5.77
C ALA A 96 -12.45 -15.07 4.76
N LYS A 97 -12.64 -16.33 4.33
CA LYS A 97 -13.75 -16.72 3.44
C LYS A 97 -15.13 -16.50 4.08
N LYS A 98 -15.26 -16.66 5.40
CA LYS A 98 -16.51 -16.37 6.12
C LYS A 98 -16.76 -14.88 6.25
N VAL A 99 -15.72 -14.10 6.56
CA VAL A 99 -15.80 -12.63 6.73
C VAL A 99 -16.02 -11.94 5.39
N PHE A 100 -15.44 -12.47 4.31
CA PHE A 100 -15.45 -11.88 2.97
C PHE A 100 -15.95 -12.87 1.91
N PRO A 101 -17.22 -13.33 1.97
CA PRO A 101 -17.72 -14.40 1.11
C PRO A 101 -17.76 -14.06 -0.39
N ASN A 102 -17.74 -12.76 -0.73
CA ASN A 102 -17.80 -12.24 -2.10
C ASN A 102 -16.46 -11.59 -2.54
N TYR A 103 -15.35 -11.99 -1.92
CA TYR A 103 -14.02 -11.50 -2.27
C TYR A 103 -13.12 -12.66 -2.69
N ASP A 104 -12.24 -12.41 -3.66
CA ASP A 104 -11.16 -13.33 -3.97
C ASP A 104 -10.10 -13.26 -2.87
N ILE A 105 -9.85 -14.40 -2.22
CA ILE A 105 -8.85 -14.51 -1.16
C ILE A 105 -7.48 -14.78 -1.78
N LEU A 106 -6.53 -13.90 -1.49
CA LEU A 106 -5.13 -13.99 -1.85
C LEU A 106 -4.29 -14.30 -0.61
N ASP A 107 -3.28 -15.13 -0.78
CA ASP A 107 -2.32 -15.51 0.27
C ASP A 107 -0.87 -15.46 -0.25
N ASP A 108 -0.65 -14.83 -1.42
CA ASP A 108 0.61 -14.79 -2.16
C ASP A 108 0.78 -13.39 -2.75
N PHE A 109 1.88 -12.71 -2.42
CA PHE A 109 2.09 -11.33 -2.87
C PHE A 109 2.27 -11.23 -4.39
N ARG A 110 2.71 -12.30 -5.06
CA ARG A 110 2.92 -12.31 -6.53
C ARG A 110 1.60 -12.18 -7.30
N LYS A 111 0.49 -12.62 -6.70
CA LYS A 111 -0.85 -12.59 -7.31
C LYS A 111 -1.53 -11.23 -7.23
N ILE A 112 -0.92 -10.24 -6.56
CA ILE A 112 -1.51 -8.90 -6.40
C ILE A 112 -1.54 -8.16 -7.74
N SER A 113 -0.56 -8.36 -8.63
CA SER A 113 -0.46 -7.67 -9.92
C SER A 113 -1.21 -8.34 -11.07
N GLU A 114 -1.70 -9.57 -10.89
CA GLU A 114 -2.06 -10.45 -12.01
C GLU A 114 -3.46 -10.23 -12.62
N THR A 115 -4.29 -9.31 -12.09
CA THR A 115 -5.64 -9.11 -12.66
C THR A 115 -6.23 -7.74 -12.33
N PHE A 116 -6.89 -7.10 -13.30
CA PHE A 116 -7.82 -5.98 -13.06
C PHE A 116 -9.22 -6.58 -12.89
N GLY A 117 -9.78 -6.52 -11.68
CA GLY A 117 -11.06 -7.16 -11.35
C GLY A 117 -11.35 -7.12 -9.85
N SER A 118 -12.59 -6.76 -9.52
CA SER A 118 -13.09 -6.16 -8.28
C SER A 118 -13.20 -7.10 -7.07
N ARG A 119 -12.79 -6.59 -5.89
CA ARG A 119 -12.96 -7.15 -4.53
C ARG A 119 -12.03 -8.33 -4.19
N ARG A 120 -10.81 -8.01 -3.78
CA ARG A 120 -9.87 -9.00 -3.24
C ARG A 120 -9.49 -8.74 -1.80
N ILE A 121 -9.13 -9.80 -1.08
CA ILE A 121 -8.57 -9.73 0.27
C ILE A 121 -7.23 -10.46 0.24
N LEU A 122 -6.14 -9.76 0.54
CA LEU A 122 -4.90 -10.41 0.92
C LEU A 122 -5.00 -10.82 2.38
N VAL A 123 -4.72 -12.08 2.69
CA VAL A 123 -4.55 -12.59 4.05
C VAL A 123 -3.06 -12.84 4.25
N ALA A 124 -2.46 -12.19 5.22
CA ALA A 124 -1.03 -12.30 5.51
C ALA A 124 -0.79 -12.40 7.02
N TYR A 125 0.22 -13.17 7.43
CA TYR A 125 0.58 -13.35 8.84
C TYR A 125 1.40 -12.16 9.35
N MET A 126 1.05 -11.56 10.49
CA MET A 126 1.86 -10.51 11.12
C MET A 126 3.06 -11.16 11.84
N SER A 127 4.26 -10.97 11.29
CA SER A 127 5.45 -11.75 11.67
C SER A 127 6.30 -11.11 12.76
N LYS A 128 6.56 -9.81 12.65
CA LYS A 128 7.41 -9.05 13.57
C LYS A 128 7.07 -7.56 13.51
N GLU A 129 7.33 -6.88 14.63
CA GLU A 129 7.23 -5.43 14.71
C GLU A 129 8.25 -4.76 13.79
N HIS A 130 7.90 -3.59 13.27
CA HIS A 130 8.83 -2.78 12.50
C HIS A 130 9.53 -1.76 13.43
N PRO A 131 10.86 -1.61 13.38
CA PRO A 131 11.62 -0.80 14.34
C PRO A 131 11.46 0.73 14.15
N TYR A 132 10.55 1.18 13.30
CA TYR A 132 10.45 2.59 12.94
C TYR A 132 9.61 3.34 13.99
N PRO A 133 10.15 4.38 14.66
CA PRO A 133 9.54 4.90 15.89
C PRO A 133 8.39 5.89 15.65
N PHE A 134 8.28 6.50 14.48
CA PHE A 134 7.36 7.63 14.23
C PHE A 134 6.05 7.24 13.54
N ARG A 135 5.92 5.98 13.14
CA ARG A 135 4.76 5.51 12.40
C ARG A 135 4.48 4.07 12.76
N HIS A 136 3.22 3.75 13.01
CA HIS A 136 2.81 2.37 13.15
C HIS A 136 3.15 1.61 11.87
N CYS A 137 4.01 0.60 12.02
CA CYS A 137 4.48 -0.25 10.97
C CYS A 137 4.59 -1.68 11.50
N ILE A 138 4.25 -2.67 10.67
CA ILE A 138 4.41 -4.10 11.00
C ILE A 138 4.85 -4.87 9.76
N TYR A 139 5.62 -5.93 9.93
CA TYR A 139 5.92 -6.85 8.83
C TYR A 139 4.83 -7.92 8.72
N ILE A 140 4.41 -8.18 7.49
CA ILE A 140 3.49 -9.26 7.16
C ILE A 140 4.15 -10.27 6.22
N GLN A 141 3.74 -11.53 6.33
CA GLN A 141 4.25 -12.66 5.56
C GLN A 141 3.14 -13.32 4.75
N ASP A 142 3.45 -13.67 3.51
CA ASP A 142 2.59 -14.49 2.66
C ASP A 142 2.85 -16.00 2.84
N LYS A 143 2.14 -16.84 2.08
CA LYS A 143 2.29 -18.31 2.09
C LYS A 143 3.69 -18.79 1.71
N THR A 144 4.47 -17.95 1.03
CA THR A 144 5.82 -18.26 0.56
C THR A 144 6.89 -17.84 1.58
N ASN A 145 6.46 -17.28 2.73
CA ASN A 145 7.29 -16.63 3.74
C ASN A 145 7.98 -15.35 3.24
N LYS A 146 7.54 -14.78 2.11
CA LYS A 146 8.01 -13.47 1.69
C LYS A 146 7.48 -12.43 2.67
N GLU A 147 8.34 -11.56 3.19
CA GLU A 147 7.95 -10.48 4.09
C GLU A 147 7.81 -9.16 3.33
N MET A 148 6.80 -8.37 3.70
CA MET A 148 6.65 -6.98 3.27
C MET A 148 6.20 -6.12 4.45
N MET A 149 6.59 -4.86 4.48
CA MET A 149 6.12 -3.93 5.51
C MET A 149 4.70 -3.44 5.20
N VAL A 150 3.91 -3.21 6.25
CA VAL A 150 2.67 -2.45 6.22
C VAL A 150 2.92 -1.18 7.04
N ALA A 151 2.73 -0.02 6.43
CA ALA A 151 2.86 1.27 7.09
C ALA A 151 1.53 2.02 7.12
N PHE A 152 1.13 2.48 8.29
CA PHE A 152 -0.16 3.14 8.50
C PHE A 152 -0.02 4.68 8.40
N TYR A 153 -0.82 5.28 7.54
CA TYR A 153 -0.90 6.70 7.22
C TYR A 153 -2.31 7.23 7.50
N LEU A 154 -2.84 6.86 8.67
CA LEU A 154 -4.20 7.24 9.07
C LEU A 154 -4.24 8.72 9.46
N ASP A 155 -5.34 9.41 9.11
CA ASP A 155 -5.56 10.78 9.61
C ASP A 155 -5.70 10.73 11.13
N HIS A 156 -4.94 11.57 11.85
CA HIS A 156 -4.85 11.61 13.31
C HIS A 156 -4.42 10.30 14.00
N ASP A 157 -3.84 9.37 13.25
CA ASP A 157 -3.43 8.06 13.75
C ASP A 157 -4.59 7.25 14.39
N ASP A 158 -5.82 7.51 13.91
CA ASP A 158 -7.05 6.92 14.44
C ASP A 158 -7.57 5.77 13.55
N PRO A 159 -7.54 4.52 14.03
CA PRO A 159 -8.08 3.36 13.30
C PRO A 159 -9.57 3.11 13.53
N THR A 160 -10.24 3.90 14.37
CA THR A 160 -11.63 3.67 14.79
C THR A 160 -12.62 3.84 13.62
N PRO A 161 -13.68 3.01 13.53
CA PRO A 161 -14.03 1.87 14.39
C PRO A 161 -13.48 0.52 13.90
N HIS A 162 -12.52 0.51 12.98
CA HIS A 162 -12.20 -0.68 12.18
C HIS A 162 -11.25 -1.66 12.86
N PHE A 163 -10.30 -1.16 13.65
CA PHE A 163 -9.40 -1.97 14.47
C PHE A 163 -8.82 -1.12 15.59
N ARG A 164 -8.10 -1.75 16.51
CA ARG A 164 -7.32 -1.11 17.58
C ARG A 164 -5.84 -1.38 17.39
N TRP A 165 -4.98 -0.46 17.79
CA TRP A 165 -3.53 -0.65 17.67
C TRP A 165 -3.02 -1.89 18.41
N GLN A 166 -3.69 -2.29 19.50
CA GLN A 166 -3.38 -3.53 20.26
C GLN A 166 -3.62 -4.82 19.46
N GLU A 167 -4.33 -4.74 18.33
CA GLU A 167 -4.59 -5.88 17.45
C GLU A 167 -3.51 -6.01 16.36
N ILE A 168 -2.76 -4.94 16.08
CA ILE A 168 -1.64 -4.89 15.13
C ILE A 168 -0.35 -5.33 15.83
N ILE A 169 -0.30 -6.60 16.20
CA ILE A 169 0.85 -7.23 16.84
C ILE A 169 1.21 -8.57 16.17
N PRO A 170 2.47 -9.02 16.29
CA PRO A 170 2.86 -10.33 15.77
C PRO A 170 1.99 -11.47 16.32
N GLY A 171 1.70 -12.46 15.47
CA GLY A 171 0.94 -13.66 15.86
C GLY A 171 -0.48 -13.73 15.29
N ASN A 172 -1.08 -12.60 14.92
CA ASN A 172 -2.38 -12.51 14.26
C ASN A 172 -2.23 -12.41 12.74
N TYR A 173 -3.35 -12.41 12.02
CA TYR A 173 -3.37 -12.25 10.56
C TYR A 173 -4.01 -10.93 10.17
N LEU A 174 -3.41 -10.27 9.18
CA LEU A 174 -3.90 -9.04 8.60
C LEU A 174 -4.60 -9.34 7.28
N CYS A 175 -5.85 -8.89 7.16
CA CYS A 175 -6.59 -8.87 5.91
C CYS A 175 -6.50 -7.46 5.30
N VAL A 176 -6.04 -7.37 4.06
CA VAL A 176 -5.93 -6.11 3.30
C VAL A 176 -6.89 -6.13 2.12
N LYS A 177 -7.88 -5.24 2.12
CA LYS A 177 -8.86 -5.08 1.04
C LYS A 177 -8.21 -4.43 -0.18
N ASN A 178 -8.50 -4.99 -1.36
CA ASN A 178 -8.02 -4.52 -2.66
C ASN A 178 -6.52 -4.16 -2.61
N PRO A 179 -5.67 -5.14 -2.22
CA PRO A 179 -4.27 -4.89 -1.92
C PRO A 179 -3.54 -4.31 -3.13
N TYR A 180 -2.63 -3.37 -2.87
CA TYR A 180 -1.73 -2.79 -3.86
C TYR A 180 -0.34 -2.64 -3.23
N ILE A 181 0.69 -3.03 -3.98
CA ILE A 181 2.09 -2.88 -3.54
C ILE A 181 2.52 -1.43 -3.78
N HIS A 182 2.82 -0.73 -2.71
CA HIS A 182 3.36 0.62 -2.71
C HIS A 182 4.89 0.58 -2.70
N PHE A 183 5.52 1.40 -3.55
CA PHE A 183 6.96 1.64 -3.54
C PHE A 183 7.22 2.92 -2.75
N PHE A 184 7.96 2.78 -1.64
CA PHE A 184 8.32 3.88 -0.76
C PHE A 184 9.53 4.66 -1.31
N MET A 185 9.75 5.86 -0.78
CA MET A 185 10.83 6.75 -1.25
C MET A 185 12.24 6.20 -1.01
N ASP A 186 12.39 5.27 -0.07
CA ASP A 186 13.63 4.56 0.22
C ASP A 186 13.86 3.33 -0.68
N GLY A 187 12.98 3.10 -1.67
CA GLY A 187 13.04 1.97 -2.60
C GLY A 187 12.41 0.68 -2.05
N GLN A 188 11.94 0.67 -0.80
CA GLN A 188 11.25 -0.51 -0.26
C GLN A 188 9.88 -0.70 -0.91
N ALA A 189 9.47 -1.97 -1.07
CA ALA A 189 8.12 -2.33 -1.48
C ALA A 189 7.31 -2.80 -0.26
N GLY A 190 6.08 -2.34 -0.12
CA GLY A 190 5.21 -2.74 0.98
C GLY A 190 3.76 -2.31 0.76
N PHE A 191 3.01 -2.16 1.84
CA PHE A 191 1.62 -1.73 1.83
C PHE A 191 1.51 -0.43 2.58
N ARG A 192 0.90 0.57 1.93
CA ARG A 192 0.58 1.85 2.54
C ARG A 192 -0.91 1.88 2.86
N ILE A 193 -1.25 2.00 4.14
CA ILE A 193 -2.64 2.02 4.59
C ILE A 193 -3.01 3.45 4.93
N ASP A 194 -3.69 4.14 4.02
CA ASP A 194 -4.20 5.49 4.27
C ASP A 194 -5.60 5.49 4.90
N GLU A 195 -6.32 4.35 4.87
CA GLU A 195 -7.71 4.25 5.35
C GLU A 195 -7.88 3.00 6.23
N PRO A 196 -8.41 3.13 7.46
CA PRO A 196 -8.46 2.01 8.39
C PRO A 196 -9.47 0.93 7.96
N GLU A 197 -10.51 1.30 7.21
CA GLU A 197 -11.51 0.38 6.67
C GLU A 197 -10.96 -0.70 5.72
N VAL A 198 -9.76 -0.47 5.17
CA VAL A 198 -9.06 -1.41 4.29
C VAL A 198 -8.55 -2.62 5.06
N ILE A 199 -8.40 -2.48 6.38
CA ILE A 199 -7.82 -3.49 7.25
C ILE A 199 -8.89 -4.25 8.01
N THR A 200 -8.63 -5.54 8.24
CA THR A 200 -9.34 -6.35 9.23
C THR A 200 -8.34 -7.31 9.85
N VAL A 201 -8.35 -7.43 11.19
CA VAL A 201 -7.45 -8.35 11.90
C VAL A 201 -8.21 -9.64 12.19
N LEU A 202 -7.59 -10.78 11.91
CA LEU A 202 -8.07 -12.10 12.33
C LEU A 202 -7.18 -12.61 13.45
N SER A 203 -7.76 -12.71 14.66
CA SER A 203 -7.09 -13.15 15.88
C SER A 203 -7.54 -14.56 16.26
N PHE A 204 -6.62 -15.39 16.77
CA PHE A 204 -6.83 -16.84 16.95
C PHE A 204 -6.31 -17.41 18.26
#